data_AF-A0AA96EUL8-F1
#
_entry.id   AF-A0AA96EUL8-F1
#
_cell.length_a   1.000
_cell.length_b   1.000
_cell.length_c   1.000
_cell.angle_alpha   90.00
_cell.angle_beta   90.00
_cell.angle_gamma   90.00
#
_symmetry.space_group_name_H-M   'P 1'
#
loop_
_entity.id
_entity.type
_entity.pdbx_description
1 polymer ?
#
loop_
_entity_poly.entity_id
_entity_poly.type
_entity_poly.pdbx_seq_one_letter_code
_entity_poly.pdbx_strand_id
1 'polypeptide(L)'
;MMKINLNRSLIFSWTIVFTLLTNFISFAQPKIKFDLLEYTMNPVKRGEKVELKIPFKNIGNEPLFIEALKASVPTLIKPQNLIYPNETDSITVKIPTHFIGKSTHNIIVETNSIDSITILKVNLEVIDNLSKERLVSGIVKDSIGIIPGVNVLIEGTNKSVQTDFDGKYSIKATPDEFIIFSFTGFKDTRVKANELEINVILKGGIQLKEVNGPAYFPQSKSRPQTTTISVKELTTSSNPKQHFKSNAKKNVFIVYVSNLSSLTQTDFEFQKNYNITYLPYNTAYSNYFKKYNLFTFKSLNKKYKTIWQSEIRKDAIGLDNFIKK
;
A
#
# COMPACT_ATOMS: atom_id res chain seq x y z
N MET A 1 -49.06 40.19 95.01
CA MET A 1 -49.30 40.41 93.56
C MET A 1 -48.15 41.24 93.03
N MET A 2 -47.60 41.14 91.82
CA MET A 2 -47.63 40.20 90.70
C MET A 2 -46.75 40.89 89.63
N LYS A 3 -45.76 40.15 89.09
CA LYS A 3 -45.08 40.25 87.76
C LYS A 3 -44.32 41.55 87.38
N ILE A 4 -42.99 41.50 87.15
CA ILE A 4 -42.22 41.15 85.92
C ILE A 4 -42.38 42.17 84.78
N ASN A 5 -41.31 42.85 84.32
CA ASN A 5 -40.52 42.45 83.13
C ASN A 5 -39.30 43.35 82.81
N LEU A 6 -38.28 42.72 82.21
CA LEU A 6 -36.95 43.21 81.79
C LEU A 6 -36.99 44.15 80.57
N ASN A 7 -35.96 45.00 80.38
CA ASN A 7 -35.09 44.89 79.19
C ASN A 7 -33.76 45.67 79.23
N ARG A 8 -32.68 44.92 78.98
CA ARG A 8 -31.49 45.19 78.13
C ARG A 8 -31.00 46.63 77.91
N SER A 9 -29.85 46.97 78.51
CA SER A 9 -28.85 47.87 77.90
C SER A 9 -27.60 47.95 78.78
N LEU A 10 -26.68 46.96 78.72
CA LEU A 10 -25.34 47.07 79.34
C LEU A 10 -24.40 45.88 79.01
N ILE A 11 -24.34 45.39 77.77
CA ILE A 11 -23.24 44.51 77.32
C ILE A 11 -22.96 44.78 75.82
N PHE A 12 -22.53 45.99 75.49
CA PHE A 12 -21.66 46.24 74.34
C PHE A 12 -20.22 46.21 74.89
N SER A 13 -19.75 45.08 75.44
CA SER A 13 -18.95 44.08 74.71
C SER A 13 -17.93 44.79 73.81
N TRP A 14 -16.68 45.01 74.21
CA TRP A 14 -15.54 44.10 73.94
C TRP A 14 -15.41 43.55 72.51
N THR A 15 -16.22 44.00 71.55
CA THR A 15 -16.14 43.66 70.12
C THR A 15 -15.51 44.80 69.30
N ILE A 16 -14.59 45.56 69.90
CA ILE A 16 -13.74 46.54 69.19
C ILE A 16 -12.26 46.14 69.27
N VAL A 17 -11.91 45.02 69.92
CA VAL A 17 -10.52 44.56 70.08
C VAL A 17 -10.16 43.38 69.16
N PHE A 18 -11.09 42.87 68.35
CA PHE A 18 -10.79 41.72 67.49
C PHE A 18 -11.50 41.82 66.13
N THR A 19 -11.39 42.97 65.45
CA THR A 19 -11.26 42.90 64.00
C THR A 19 -9.88 42.31 63.71
N LEU A 20 -9.79 41.00 63.89
CA LEU A 20 -8.79 40.19 63.22
C LEU A 20 -8.68 40.73 61.81
N LEU A 21 -7.49 41.19 61.43
CA LEU A 21 -6.97 40.77 60.15
C LEU A 21 -7.12 39.25 60.15
N THR A 22 -8.26 38.75 59.68
CA THR A 22 -8.28 37.46 59.03
C THR A 22 -7.55 37.73 57.74
N ASN A 23 -6.21 37.82 57.84
CA ASN A 23 -5.37 37.27 56.80
C ASN A 23 -6.02 35.92 56.54
N PHE A 24 -6.73 35.83 55.41
CA PHE A 24 -7.14 34.55 54.89
C PHE A 24 -5.83 33.78 54.82
N ILE A 25 -5.59 32.93 55.81
CA ILE A 25 -4.54 31.94 55.73
C ILE A 25 -4.97 31.16 54.50
N SER A 26 -4.30 31.46 53.39
CA SER A 26 -4.44 30.65 52.19
C SER A 26 -3.87 29.32 52.61
N PHE A 27 -4.74 28.41 53.04
CA PHE A 27 -4.34 27.07 53.43
C PHE A 27 -3.52 26.52 52.26
N ALA A 28 -2.24 26.24 52.52
CA ALA A 28 -1.34 25.72 51.53
C ALA A 28 -1.92 24.37 51.08
N GLN A 29 -2.30 24.28 49.80
CA GLN A 29 -3.04 23.15 49.28
C GLN A 29 -2.50 22.80 47.88
N PRO A 30 -2.29 21.51 47.58
CA PRO A 30 -1.89 21.07 46.26
C PRO A 30 -3.08 21.26 45.31
N LYS A 31 -2.81 21.73 44.08
CA LYS A 31 -3.86 22.00 43.11
C LYS A 31 -3.39 21.71 41.70
N ILE A 32 -4.06 20.77 41.04
CA ILE A 32 -3.79 20.39 39.66
C ILE A 32 -4.60 21.26 38.70
N LYS A 33 -3.99 21.65 37.58
CA LYS A 33 -4.69 22.30 36.47
C LYS A 33 -4.32 21.64 35.14
N PHE A 34 -5.33 21.27 34.37
CA PHE A 34 -5.21 20.90 32.97
C PHE A 34 -5.65 22.07 32.09
N ASP A 35 -5.03 22.22 30.94
CA ASP A 35 -5.44 23.26 29.96
C ASP A 35 -6.71 22.85 29.21
N LEU A 36 -6.87 21.55 28.96
CA LEU A 36 -8.04 20.96 28.31
C LEU A 36 -8.49 19.72 29.08
N LEU A 37 -9.80 19.54 29.17
CA LEU A 37 -10.44 18.34 29.73
C LEU A 37 -10.89 17.35 28.64
N GLU A 38 -10.92 17.78 27.37
CA GLU A 38 -11.32 16.96 26.23
C GLU A 38 -10.32 17.08 25.09
N TYR A 39 -9.87 15.94 24.57
CA TYR A 39 -8.89 15.82 23.50
C TYR A 39 -9.49 15.01 22.35
N THR A 40 -9.68 15.65 21.21
CA THR A 40 -10.12 14.96 19.98
C THR A 40 -8.92 14.76 19.07
N MET A 41 -8.55 13.50 18.86
CA MET A 41 -7.43 13.14 17.99
C MET A 41 -7.89 13.15 16.53
N ASN A 42 -6.95 13.45 15.63
CA ASN A 42 -7.16 13.21 14.21
C ASN A 42 -7.38 11.70 13.96
N PRO A 43 -8.12 11.31 12.90
CA PRO A 43 -8.28 9.91 12.54
C PRO A 43 -6.93 9.20 12.40
N VAL A 44 -6.81 8.03 13.04
CA VAL A 44 -5.57 7.23 13.06
C VAL A 44 -5.80 5.90 12.36
N LYS A 45 -4.79 5.38 11.66
CA LYS A 45 -4.91 4.09 10.97
C LYS A 45 -4.83 2.92 11.95
N ARG A 46 -5.61 1.88 11.70
CA ARG A 46 -5.53 0.61 12.43
C ARG A 46 -4.10 0.07 12.47
N GLY A 47 -3.59 -0.21 13.68
CA GLY A 47 -2.23 -0.72 13.91
C GLY A 47 -1.17 0.35 14.17
N GLU A 48 -1.46 1.64 13.98
CA GLU A 48 -0.54 2.71 14.37
C GLU A 48 -0.49 2.88 15.89
N LYS A 49 0.69 3.18 16.43
CA LYS A 49 0.85 3.42 17.87
C LYS A 49 0.36 4.82 18.20
N VAL A 50 -0.66 4.91 19.06
CA VAL A 50 -1.18 6.19 19.56
C VAL A 50 -0.64 6.45 20.94
N GLU A 51 0.11 7.54 21.07
CA GLU A 51 0.59 8.07 22.35
C GLU A 51 0.19 9.55 22.48
N LEU A 52 -0.66 9.86 23.47
CA LEU A 52 -1.08 11.22 23.79
C LEU A 52 -0.43 11.65 25.11
N LYS A 53 0.31 12.77 25.08
CA LYS A 53 0.84 13.41 26.28
C LYS A 53 -0.09 14.54 26.71
N ILE A 54 -0.72 14.37 27.86
CA ILE A 54 -1.65 15.35 28.44
C ILE A 54 -0.89 16.16 29.50
N PRO A 55 -0.55 17.43 29.23
CA PRO A 55 0.16 18.27 30.19
C PRO A 55 -0.76 18.73 31.32
N PHE A 56 -0.19 18.91 32.50
CA PHE A 56 -0.83 19.56 33.64
C PHE A 56 0.18 20.38 34.43
N LYS A 57 -0.32 21.29 35.26
CA LYS A 57 0.48 22.16 36.13
C LYS A 57 0.02 22.05 37.57
N ASN A 58 0.97 22.03 38.50
CA ASN A 58 0.67 22.30 39.91
C ASN A 58 0.54 23.82 40.11
N ILE A 59 -0.68 24.29 40.29
CA ILE A 59 -1.01 25.69 40.59
C ILE A 59 -1.25 25.92 42.09
N GLY A 60 -1.05 24.89 42.90
CA GLY A 60 -1.12 24.97 44.36
C GLY A 60 0.20 25.42 44.96
N ASN A 61 0.20 25.56 46.29
CA ASN A 61 1.36 25.99 47.07
C ASN A 61 2.03 24.83 47.83
N GLU A 62 1.60 23.59 47.58
CA GLU A 62 2.12 22.35 48.15
C GLU A 62 2.48 21.35 47.04
N PRO A 63 3.35 20.36 47.29
CA PRO A 63 3.65 19.29 46.34
C PRO A 63 2.41 18.47 45.94
N LEU A 64 2.24 18.29 44.64
CA LEU A 64 1.17 17.49 44.03
C LEU A 64 1.71 16.12 43.66
N PHE A 65 0.91 15.07 43.85
CA PHE A 65 1.17 13.76 43.27
C PHE A 65 -0.12 13.09 42.79
N ILE A 66 0.04 12.18 41.84
CA ILE A 66 -1.06 11.40 41.29
C ILE A 66 -1.15 10.10 42.09
N GLU A 67 -2.24 9.98 42.86
CA GLU A 67 -2.56 8.81 43.69
C GLU A 67 -2.89 7.60 42.82
N ALA A 68 -3.78 7.79 41.86
CA ALA A 68 -4.17 6.76 40.92
C ALA A 68 -4.53 7.34 39.55
N LEU A 69 -4.29 6.54 38.51
CA LEU A 69 -4.83 6.74 37.18
C LEU A 69 -5.71 5.54 36.84
N LYS A 70 -6.99 5.80 36.58
CA LYS A 70 -7.93 4.79 36.09
C LYS A 70 -8.38 5.19 34.70
N ALA A 71 -8.35 4.29 33.74
CA ALA A 71 -8.89 4.58 32.42
C ALA A 71 -9.61 3.38 31.83
N SER A 72 -10.49 3.66 30.86
CA SER A 72 -11.03 2.64 29.95
C SER A 72 -10.01 2.18 28.89
N VAL A 73 -8.73 2.59 29.03
CA VAL A 73 -7.60 2.33 28.12
C VAL A 73 -6.64 1.35 28.81
N PRO A 74 -6.03 0.38 28.11
CA PRO A 74 -5.19 -0.64 28.75
C PRO A 74 -3.84 -0.13 29.28
N THR A 75 -3.37 1.07 28.90
CA THR A 75 -2.05 1.54 29.35
C THR A 75 -2.01 3.04 29.60
N LEU A 76 -1.79 3.38 30.87
CA LEU A 76 -1.52 4.72 31.36
C LEU A 76 -0.11 4.75 31.96
N ILE A 77 0.63 5.81 31.70
CA ILE A 77 1.91 6.06 32.36
C ILE A 77 1.75 7.30 33.23
N LYS A 78 1.92 7.09 34.54
CA LYS A 78 1.94 8.17 35.54
C LYS A 78 3.33 8.80 35.65
N PRO A 79 3.42 10.07 36.05
CA PRO A 79 4.67 10.68 36.49
C PRO A 79 5.20 9.95 37.74
N GLN A 80 6.52 9.80 37.83
CA GLN A 80 7.17 9.02 38.89
C GLN A 80 7.51 9.86 40.14
N ASN A 81 7.48 11.20 40.01
CA ASN A 81 7.98 12.12 41.03
C ASN A 81 6.88 13.04 41.57
N LEU A 82 7.15 13.63 42.74
CA LEU A 82 6.38 14.76 43.28
C LEU A 82 6.51 15.96 42.32
N ILE A 83 5.41 16.67 42.10
CA ILE A 83 5.35 17.88 41.28
C ILE A 83 5.28 19.10 42.22
N TYR A 84 6.34 19.90 42.28
CA TYR A 84 6.41 21.06 43.16
C TYR A 84 5.54 22.22 42.64
N PRO A 85 5.22 23.22 43.50
CA PRO A 85 4.47 24.40 43.09
C PRO A 85 5.02 25.06 41.82
N ASN A 86 4.13 25.37 40.88
CA ASN A 86 4.40 25.92 39.55
C ASN A 86 5.11 24.99 38.54
N GLU A 87 5.44 23.76 38.92
CA GLU A 87 5.97 22.78 37.97
C GLU A 87 4.87 22.19 37.07
N THR A 88 5.30 21.74 35.89
CA THR A 88 4.46 21.08 34.91
C THR A 88 4.95 19.67 34.67
N ASP A 89 4.03 18.73 34.50
CA ASP A 89 4.33 17.37 34.06
C ASP A 89 3.22 16.87 33.12
N SER A 90 3.27 15.62 32.69
CA SER A 90 2.31 15.06 31.75
C SER A 90 1.90 13.63 32.07
N ILE A 91 0.66 13.31 31.75
CA ILE A 91 0.14 11.94 31.75
C ILE A 91 0.25 11.41 30.33
N THR A 92 0.89 10.26 30.14
CA THR A 92 0.95 9.61 28.82
C THR A 92 -0.11 8.53 28.71
N VAL A 93 -0.96 8.65 27.70
CA VAL A 93 -2.05 7.72 27.39
C VAL A 93 -1.68 6.95 26.15
N LYS A 94 -1.63 5.61 26.22
CA LYS A 94 -1.38 4.77 25.05
C LYS A 94 -2.63 4.00 24.69
N ILE A 95 -3.18 4.28 23.51
CA ILE A 95 -4.43 3.69 23.06
C ILE A 95 -4.12 2.64 21.98
N PRO A 96 -4.54 1.37 22.15
CA PRO A 96 -4.36 0.36 21.11
C PRO A 96 -5.30 0.65 19.94
N THR A 97 -4.83 0.50 18.72
CA THR A 97 -5.59 0.78 17.49
C THR A 97 -6.02 -0.51 16.76
N HIS A 98 -6.33 -1.57 17.52
CA HIS A 98 -6.78 -2.84 16.92
C HIS A 98 -8.24 -2.80 16.46
N PHE A 99 -9.05 -1.91 17.05
CA PHE A 99 -10.46 -1.71 16.71
C PHE A 99 -10.62 -0.74 15.53
N ILE A 100 -11.83 -0.68 14.97
CA ILE A 100 -12.20 0.28 13.91
C ILE A 100 -13.41 1.07 14.41
N GLY A 101 -13.46 2.34 14.07
CA GLY A 101 -14.55 3.25 14.40
C GLY A 101 -14.19 4.24 15.51
N LYS A 102 -15.21 4.97 15.95
CA LYS A 102 -15.09 6.00 16.97
C LYS A 102 -15.10 5.37 18.36
N SER A 103 -14.26 5.91 19.21
CA SER A 103 -14.13 5.51 20.61
C SER A 103 -13.90 6.74 21.48
N THR A 104 -14.45 6.70 22.67
CA THR A 104 -14.23 7.73 23.69
C THR A 104 -13.66 7.04 24.92
N HIS A 105 -12.52 7.52 25.39
CA HIS A 105 -11.82 6.98 26.54
C HIS A 105 -11.83 8.00 27.65
N ASN A 106 -12.42 7.62 28.78
CA ASN A 106 -12.37 8.42 30.00
C ASN A 106 -11.14 8.04 30.81
N ILE A 107 -10.42 9.05 31.29
CA ILE A 107 -9.26 8.91 32.17
C ILE A 107 -9.59 9.67 33.45
N ILE A 108 -9.61 8.95 34.55
CA ILE A 108 -9.84 9.45 35.89
C ILE A 108 -8.47 9.65 36.53
N VAL A 109 -8.18 10.88 36.89
CA VAL A 109 -6.96 11.30 37.57
C VAL A 109 -7.31 11.56 39.02
N GLU A 110 -6.78 10.71 39.91
CA GLU A 110 -6.92 10.85 41.36
C GLU A 110 -5.63 11.49 41.92
N THR A 111 -5.77 12.56 42.68
CA THR A 111 -4.65 13.35 43.24
C THR A 111 -4.91 13.68 44.70
N ASN A 112 -3.85 14.09 45.40
CA ASN A 112 -3.92 14.60 46.77
C ASN A 112 -4.50 16.03 46.88
N SER A 113 -5.02 16.60 45.79
CA SER A 113 -5.70 17.90 45.78
C SER A 113 -7.08 17.85 46.42
N ILE A 114 -7.63 19.01 46.80
CA ILE A 114 -9.04 19.15 47.22
C ILE A 114 -9.97 18.65 46.12
N ASP A 115 -9.67 19.02 44.87
CA ASP A 115 -10.33 18.50 43.69
C ASP A 115 -9.66 17.17 43.31
N SER A 116 -9.79 16.19 44.21
CA SER A 116 -9.02 14.95 44.17
C SER A 116 -9.28 14.14 42.91
N ILE A 117 -10.42 14.33 42.23
CA ILE A 117 -10.79 13.60 41.01
C ILE A 117 -10.96 14.56 39.83
N THR A 118 -10.19 14.35 38.78
CA THR A 118 -10.39 15.01 37.47
C THR A 118 -10.67 13.96 36.39
N ILE A 119 -11.69 14.19 35.55
CA ILE A 119 -12.02 13.30 34.43
C ILE A 119 -11.60 13.97 33.12
N LEU A 120 -10.76 13.28 32.36
CA LEU A 120 -10.33 13.68 31.02
C LEU A 120 -10.99 12.78 29.98
N LYS A 121 -11.44 13.36 28.86
CA LYS A 121 -12.03 12.63 27.74
C LYS A 121 -11.07 12.64 26.54
N VAL A 122 -10.84 11.47 25.96
CA VAL A 122 -10.06 11.33 24.73
C VAL A 122 -10.93 10.67 23.66
N ASN A 123 -11.24 11.42 22.61
CA ASN A 123 -11.96 10.93 21.44
C ASN A 123 -10.96 10.49 20.37
N LEU A 124 -11.12 9.26 19.88
CA LEU A 124 -10.28 8.67 18.84
C LEU A 124 -11.16 7.99 17.80
N GLU A 125 -10.92 8.32 16.54
CA GLU A 125 -11.45 7.60 15.39
C GLU A 125 -10.34 6.74 14.79
N VAL A 126 -10.51 5.42 14.88
CA VAL A 126 -9.59 4.49 14.20
C VAL A 126 -10.21 4.14 12.85
N ILE A 127 -9.57 4.60 11.80
CA ILE A 127 -9.95 4.26 10.44
C ILE A 127 -9.23 3.00 10.00
N ASP A 128 -9.95 2.15 9.28
CA ASP A 128 -9.31 1.03 8.61
C ASP A 128 -8.59 1.54 7.37
N ASN A 129 -7.29 1.24 7.26
CA ASN A 129 -6.55 1.46 6.02
C ASN A 129 -6.50 0.18 5.18
N LEU A 130 -7.36 -0.80 5.46
CA LEU A 130 -7.77 -1.79 4.48
C LEU A 130 -8.66 -1.12 3.45
N SER A 131 -8.07 -0.28 2.61
CA SER A 131 -8.46 -0.26 1.21
C SER A 131 -8.26 -1.69 0.71
N LYS A 132 -9.28 -2.53 0.96
CA LYS A 132 -9.20 -3.99 0.84
C LYS A 132 -8.73 -4.28 -0.57
N GLU A 133 -7.72 -5.13 -0.72
CA GLU A 133 -7.29 -5.56 -2.05
C GLU A 133 -8.51 -6.06 -2.80
N ARG A 134 -8.84 -5.35 -3.87
CA ARG A 134 -9.94 -5.68 -4.76
C ARG A 134 -9.36 -6.05 -6.09
N LEU A 135 -10.04 -6.95 -6.77
CA LEU A 135 -9.70 -7.34 -8.11
C LEU A 135 -10.08 -6.18 -9.03
N VAL A 136 -9.08 -5.49 -9.57
CA VAL A 136 -9.26 -4.47 -10.61
C VAL A 136 -9.01 -5.15 -11.94
N SER A 137 -9.99 -5.10 -12.83
CA SER A 137 -9.88 -5.65 -14.18
C SER A 137 -10.07 -4.56 -15.24
N GLY A 138 -9.84 -4.91 -16.50
CA GLY A 138 -10.08 -3.98 -17.59
C GLY A 138 -9.38 -4.44 -18.86
N ILE A 139 -9.52 -3.64 -19.92
CA ILE A 139 -8.95 -3.90 -21.23
C ILE A 139 -7.97 -2.78 -21.58
N VAL A 140 -6.79 -3.17 -22.07
CA VAL A 140 -5.80 -2.25 -22.61
C VAL A 140 -5.81 -2.29 -24.14
N LYS A 141 -5.92 -1.12 -24.76
CA LYS A 141 -5.98 -0.94 -26.22
C LYS A 141 -5.10 0.23 -26.68
N ASP A 142 -4.89 0.35 -27.98
CA ASP A 142 -4.36 1.55 -28.64
C ASP A 142 -5.39 2.12 -29.65
N SER A 143 -4.93 2.97 -30.56
CA SER A 143 -5.74 3.53 -31.64
C SER A 143 -6.15 2.51 -32.72
N ILE A 144 -5.52 1.34 -32.76
CA ILE A 144 -5.67 0.31 -33.80
C ILE A 144 -6.46 -0.90 -33.25
N GLY A 145 -6.33 -1.22 -31.96
CA GLY A 145 -7.06 -2.32 -31.34
C GLY A 145 -6.54 -2.70 -29.95
N ILE A 146 -6.93 -3.89 -29.49
CA ILE A 146 -6.49 -4.45 -28.19
C ILE A 146 -4.99 -4.79 -28.20
N ILE A 147 -4.33 -4.62 -27.06
CA ILE A 147 -2.89 -4.88 -26.93
C ILE A 147 -2.62 -6.01 -25.92
N PRO A 148 -2.20 -7.20 -26.39
CA PRO A 148 -1.76 -8.28 -25.51
C PRO A 148 -0.33 -8.04 -25.00
N GLY A 149 -0.02 -8.54 -23.79
CA GLY A 149 1.31 -8.48 -23.19
C GLY A 149 1.72 -7.12 -22.60
N VAL A 150 0.78 -6.21 -22.35
CA VAL A 150 1.03 -4.97 -21.60
C VAL A 150 1.35 -5.31 -20.16
N ASN A 151 2.45 -4.77 -19.63
CA ASN A 151 2.82 -4.94 -18.23
C ASN A 151 2.03 -3.98 -17.36
N VAL A 152 1.24 -4.53 -16.44
CA VAL A 152 0.38 -3.84 -15.49
C VAL A 152 0.98 -4.00 -14.10
N LEU A 153 1.55 -2.93 -13.54
CA LEU A 153 2.33 -2.94 -12.31
C LEU A 153 1.70 -2.01 -11.27
N ILE A 154 1.62 -2.44 -10.01
CA ILE A 154 1.30 -1.52 -8.91
C ILE A 154 2.56 -0.74 -8.53
N GLU A 155 2.47 0.60 -8.62
CA GLU A 155 3.58 1.52 -8.37
C GLU A 155 4.20 1.30 -6.98
N GLY A 156 5.54 1.22 -6.93
CA GLY A 156 6.27 1.00 -5.68
C GLY A 156 6.26 -0.44 -5.18
N THR A 157 5.66 -1.39 -5.90
CA THR A 157 5.62 -2.81 -5.51
C THR A 157 6.17 -3.73 -6.60
N ASN A 158 6.30 -5.02 -6.29
CA ASN A 158 6.62 -6.08 -7.27
C ASN A 158 5.36 -6.80 -7.79
N LYS A 159 4.16 -6.32 -7.48
CA LYS A 159 2.90 -6.92 -7.95
C LYS A 159 2.64 -6.47 -9.38
N SER A 160 2.83 -7.37 -10.32
CA SER A 160 2.54 -7.13 -11.74
C SER A 160 1.81 -8.29 -12.39
N VAL A 161 0.98 -7.97 -13.37
CA VAL A 161 0.36 -8.93 -14.29
C VAL A 161 0.58 -8.46 -15.73
N GLN A 162 0.34 -9.33 -16.69
CA GLN A 162 0.34 -8.96 -18.11
C GLN A 162 -1.06 -9.10 -18.69
N THR A 163 -1.40 -8.26 -19.67
CA THR A 163 -2.65 -8.42 -20.42
C THR A 163 -2.65 -9.71 -21.22
N ASP A 164 -3.79 -10.38 -21.29
CA ASP A 164 -4.02 -11.59 -22.07
C ASP A 164 -4.19 -11.30 -23.58
N PHE A 165 -4.56 -12.31 -24.38
CA PHE A 165 -4.74 -12.18 -25.83
C PHE A 165 -5.86 -11.23 -26.25
N ASP A 166 -6.84 -11.01 -25.37
CA ASP A 166 -7.95 -10.07 -25.59
C ASP A 166 -7.61 -8.66 -25.07
N GLY A 167 -6.38 -8.45 -24.59
CA GLY A 167 -5.96 -7.20 -23.93
C GLY A 167 -6.52 -7.04 -22.52
N LYS A 168 -7.15 -8.07 -21.94
CA LYS A 168 -7.73 -8.01 -20.60
C LYS A 168 -6.65 -8.21 -19.54
N TYR A 169 -6.81 -7.57 -18.40
CA TYR A 169 -5.99 -7.81 -17.22
C TYR A 169 -6.85 -7.94 -15.97
N SER A 170 -6.25 -8.48 -14.91
CA SER A 170 -6.85 -8.57 -13.60
C SER A 170 -5.75 -8.53 -12.53
N ILE A 171 -5.78 -7.52 -11.65
CA ILE A 171 -4.75 -7.28 -10.64
C ILE A 171 -5.38 -6.92 -9.30
N LYS A 172 -4.81 -7.42 -8.20
CA LYS A 172 -5.23 -7.03 -6.84
C LYS A 172 -4.57 -5.69 -6.49
N ALA A 173 -5.40 -4.68 -6.25
CA ALA A 173 -4.97 -3.33 -5.90
C ALA A 173 -5.89 -2.73 -4.85
N THR A 174 -5.39 -1.73 -4.15
CA THR A 174 -6.15 -0.92 -3.20
C THR A 174 -6.54 0.42 -3.86
N PRO A 175 -7.72 1.02 -3.56
CA PRO A 175 -8.17 2.30 -4.12
C PRO A 175 -7.17 3.47 -4.15
N ASP A 176 -6.20 3.48 -3.24
CA ASP A 176 -5.21 4.55 -3.11
C ASP A 176 -3.90 4.30 -3.88
N GLU A 177 -3.71 3.08 -4.40
CA GLU A 177 -2.56 2.73 -5.22
C GLU A 177 -2.70 3.22 -6.67
N PHE A 178 -1.56 3.33 -7.34
CA PHE A 178 -1.47 3.65 -8.76
C PHE A 178 -1.03 2.44 -9.56
N ILE A 179 -1.68 2.23 -10.71
CA ILE A 179 -1.39 1.18 -11.67
C ILE A 179 -0.62 1.82 -12.84
N ILE A 180 0.55 1.27 -13.15
CA ILE A 180 1.39 1.66 -14.27
C ILE A 180 1.21 0.63 -15.38
N PHE A 181 0.75 1.10 -16.53
CA PHE A 181 0.65 0.35 -17.76
C PHE A 181 1.84 0.69 -18.64
N SER A 182 2.66 -0.32 -18.93
CA SER A 182 3.90 -0.16 -19.68
C SER A 182 3.98 -1.19 -20.80
N PHE A 183 4.35 -0.73 -22.00
CA PHE A 183 4.52 -1.61 -23.15
C PHE A 183 5.57 -1.05 -24.10
N THR A 184 6.35 -1.93 -24.74
CA THR A 184 7.54 -1.51 -25.50
C THR A 184 7.17 -0.65 -26.71
N GLY A 185 7.61 0.61 -26.71
CA GLY A 185 7.32 1.58 -27.77
C GLY A 185 6.04 2.40 -27.55
N PHE A 186 5.45 2.32 -26.35
CA PHE A 186 4.34 3.16 -25.90
C PHE A 186 4.81 4.04 -24.74
N LYS A 187 4.11 5.15 -24.51
CA LYS A 187 4.32 5.97 -23.31
C LYS A 187 3.63 5.29 -22.13
N ASP A 188 4.36 5.15 -21.03
CA ASP A 188 3.80 4.60 -19.79
C ASP A 188 2.60 5.44 -19.33
N THR A 189 1.53 4.76 -18.97
CA THR A 189 0.29 5.38 -18.50
C THR A 189 0.07 5.03 -17.05
N ARG A 190 -0.08 6.04 -16.20
CA ARG A 190 -0.30 5.91 -14.77
C ARG A 190 -1.76 6.24 -14.46
N VAL A 191 -2.47 5.32 -13.82
CA VAL A 191 -3.90 5.45 -13.48
C VAL A 191 -4.11 5.11 -12.01
N LYS A 192 -4.97 5.85 -11.32
CA LYS A 192 -5.33 5.53 -9.93
C LYS A 192 -6.25 4.31 -9.91
N ALA A 193 -6.07 3.38 -8.97
CA ALA A 193 -6.88 2.17 -8.85
C ALA A 193 -8.25 2.44 -8.17
N ASN A 194 -8.89 3.57 -8.47
CA ASN A 194 -10.12 4.04 -7.81
C ASN A 194 -11.41 3.37 -8.34
N GLU A 195 -11.36 2.66 -9.46
CA GLU A 195 -12.47 1.90 -10.05
C GLU A 195 -12.19 0.39 -10.08
N LEU A 196 -13.24 -0.44 -10.18
CA LEU A 196 -13.11 -1.91 -10.32
C LEU A 196 -12.82 -2.33 -11.76
N GLU A 197 -13.29 -1.56 -12.74
CA GLU A 197 -13.03 -1.76 -14.15
C GLU A 197 -12.32 -0.53 -14.71
N ILE A 198 -11.07 -0.68 -15.15
CA ILE A 198 -10.28 0.43 -15.68
C ILE A 198 -9.80 0.06 -17.09
N ASN A 199 -10.42 0.68 -18.09
CA ASN A 199 -10.02 0.51 -19.49
C ASN A 199 -8.99 1.56 -19.86
N VAL A 200 -7.87 1.15 -20.47
CA VAL A 200 -6.73 2.04 -20.74
C VAL A 200 -6.41 2.08 -22.22
N ILE A 201 -6.22 3.29 -22.75
CA ILE A 201 -5.71 3.49 -24.10
C ILE A 201 -4.25 3.92 -24.00
N LEU A 202 -3.32 3.04 -24.38
CA LEU A 202 -1.90 3.37 -24.44
C LEU A 202 -1.64 4.25 -25.66
N LYS A 203 -0.98 5.39 -25.42
CA LYS A 203 -0.53 6.29 -26.48
C LYS A 203 0.87 5.85 -26.92
N GLY A 204 0.95 5.28 -28.12
CA GLY A 204 2.20 4.88 -28.76
C GLY A 204 2.25 5.34 -30.20
N GLY A 205 3.42 5.80 -30.60
CA GLY A 205 3.71 6.26 -31.94
C GLY A 205 5.09 6.88 -31.94
N ILE A 206 5.90 6.50 -32.92
CA ILE A 206 7.15 7.18 -33.26
C ILE A 206 6.83 8.67 -33.36
N GLN A 207 7.17 9.45 -32.33
CA GLN A 207 7.32 10.88 -32.50
C GLN A 207 8.69 11.07 -33.15
N LEU A 208 8.67 11.40 -34.44
CA LEU A 208 9.77 12.17 -35.00
C LEU A 208 9.96 13.38 -34.08
N LYS A 209 11.22 13.59 -33.65
CA LYS A 209 11.66 14.65 -32.75
C LYS A 209 10.86 15.94 -32.96
N GLU A 210 10.29 16.46 -31.88
CA GLU A 210 10.37 17.89 -31.63
C GLU A 210 11.02 18.07 -30.25
N VAL A 211 12.21 18.66 -30.30
CA VAL A 211 13.01 19.05 -29.14
C VAL A 211 12.26 20.20 -28.46
N ASN A 212 12.12 20.18 -27.14
CA ASN A 212 12.29 21.31 -26.22
C ASN A 212 11.90 20.93 -24.78
N GLY A 213 12.84 21.03 -23.83
CA GLY A 213 12.55 21.09 -22.39
C GLY A 213 13.34 20.11 -21.52
N PRO A 214 13.89 20.53 -20.36
CA PRO A 214 15.09 19.93 -19.78
C PRO A 214 14.82 18.65 -18.98
N ALA A 215 15.80 17.75 -19.05
CA ALA A 215 15.86 16.48 -18.37
C ALA A 215 16.12 16.62 -16.87
N TYR A 216 15.45 15.78 -16.07
CA TYR A 216 16.01 15.30 -14.80
C TYR A 216 15.38 13.96 -14.44
N PHE A 217 16.16 12.87 -14.41
CA PHE A 217 16.11 11.82 -13.38
C PHE A 217 17.40 10.96 -13.44
N PRO A 218 18.05 10.68 -12.30
CA PRO A 218 19.26 9.88 -12.24
C PRO A 218 18.99 8.38 -12.45
N GLN A 219 19.90 7.71 -13.14
CA GLN A 219 19.92 6.26 -13.34
C GLN A 219 20.13 5.51 -12.02
N SER A 220 19.34 4.47 -11.76
CA SER A 220 19.75 3.36 -10.87
C SER A 220 19.88 2.06 -11.68
N LYS A 221 21.07 1.48 -11.60
CA LYS A 221 21.55 0.32 -12.35
C LYS A 221 20.93 -1.01 -11.87
N SER A 222 20.96 -1.96 -12.80
CA SER A 222 20.78 -3.42 -12.68
C SER A 222 19.33 -3.93 -12.66
N ARG A 223 18.88 -4.41 -13.82
CA ARG A 223 17.91 -5.50 -13.93
C ARG A 223 18.61 -6.68 -14.60
N PRO A 224 18.34 -7.92 -14.17
CA PRO A 224 18.95 -9.12 -14.74
C PRO A 224 18.60 -9.24 -16.23
N GLN A 225 19.59 -9.61 -17.04
CA GLN A 225 19.40 -9.91 -18.46
C GLN A 225 18.57 -11.19 -18.60
N THR A 226 17.26 -11.03 -18.76
CA THR A 226 16.44 -12.06 -19.39
C THR A 226 16.36 -11.69 -20.87
N THR A 227 16.94 -12.50 -21.74
CA THR A 227 16.77 -12.38 -23.20
C THR A 227 15.33 -12.68 -23.57
N THR A 228 14.44 -11.72 -23.37
CA THR A 228 13.08 -11.75 -23.92
C THR A 228 13.19 -11.38 -25.39
N ILE A 229 13.18 -12.39 -26.25
CA ILE A 229 13.02 -12.20 -27.69
C ILE A 229 11.70 -11.43 -27.88
N SER A 230 11.80 -10.18 -28.34
CA SER A 230 10.63 -9.34 -28.56
C SER A 230 9.73 -9.96 -29.62
N VAL A 231 8.44 -10.10 -29.31
CA VAL A 231 7.39 -10.46 -30.29
C VAL A 231 7.26 -9.39 -31.40
N LYS A 232 7.95 -8.24 -31.25
CA LYS A 232 8.01 -7.13 -32.23
C LYS A 232 8.81 -7.42 -33.51
N GLU A 233 9.29 -8.64 -33.74
CA GLU A 233 9.77 -9.06 -35.07
C GLU A 233 8.71 -9.75 -35.94
N LEU A 234 7.49 -9.95 -35.44
CA LEU A 234 6.42 -10.59 -36.21
C LEU A 234 5.64 -9.66 -37.14
N THR A 235 5.86 -8.34 -37.13
CA THR A 235 5.06 -7.38 -37.92
C THR A 235 5.81 -6.64 -39.02
N THR A 236 7.02 -7.07 -39.42
CA THR A 236 7.67 -6.56 -40.65
C THR A 236 7.72 -7.56 -41.81
N SER A 237 7.11 -8.74 -41.70
CA SER A 237 6.83 -9.54 -42.89
C SER A 237 5.59 -10.40 -42.74
N SER A 238 4.55 -10.14 -43.54
CA SER A 238 3.50 -11.13 -43.82
C SER A 238 4.04 -12.44 -44.44
N ASN A 239 5.36 -12.57 -44.61
CA ASN A 239 6.04 -13.72 -45.20
C ASN A 239 6.83 -14.53 -44.13
N PRO A 240 6.40 -15.76 -43.78
CA PRO A 240 7.04 -16.57 -42.73
C PRO A 240 8.50 -16.91 -43.04
N LYS A 241 8.92 -16.90 -44.32
CA LYS A 241 10.30 -17.13 -44.74
C LYS A 241 11.22 -15.98 -44.36
N GLN A 242 10.75 -14.73 -44.48
CA GLN A 242 11.53 -13.55 -44.12
C GLN A 242 11.68 -13.44 -42.61
N HIS A 243 10.59 -13.66 -41.87
CA HIS A 243 10.62 -13.71 -40.41
C HIS A 243 11.60 -14.79 -39.91
N PHE A 244 11.53 -16.01 -40.46
CA PHE A 244 12.48 -17.08 -40.10
C PHE A 244 13.93 -16.66 -40.37
N LYS A 245 14.20 -16.04 -41.53
CA LYS A 245 15.55 -15.56 -41.86
C LYS A 245 16.04 -14.48 -40.90
N SER A 246 15.18 -13.57 -40.44
CA SER A 246 15.55 -12.55 -39.45
C SER A 246 15.96 -13.21 -38.13
N ASN A 247 15.13 -14.11 -37.63
CA ASN A 247 15.38 -14.81 -36.37
C ASN A 247 16.62 -15.70 -36.45
N ALA A 248 16.80 -16.43 -37.55
CA ALA A 248 17.97 -17.26 -37.78
C ALA A 248 19.28 -16.44 -37.79
N LYS A 249 19.28 -15.22 -38.33
CA LYS A 249 20.44 -14.30 -38.26
C LYS A 249 20.79 -13.92 -36.82
N LYS A 250 19.80 -13.89 -35.94
CA LYS A 250 19.96 -13.62 -34.49
C LYS A 250 20.17 -14.88 -33.67
N ASN A 251 20.37 -16.04 -34.32
CA ASN A 251 20.47 -17.35 -33.69
C ASN A 251 19.24 -17.72 -32.82
N VAL A 252 18.07 -17.24 -33.23
CA VAL A 252 16.79 -17.53 -32.61
C VAL A 252 16.01 -18.51 -33.48
N PHE A 253 15.67 -19.68 -32.94
CA PHE A 253 14.84 -20.66 -33.62
C PHE A 253 13.58 -20.94 -32.80
N ILE A 254 12.43 -20.87 -33.47
CA ILE A 254 11.12 -20.97 -32.82
C ILE A 254 10.38 -22.15 -33.43
N VAL A 255 9.72 -22.92 -32.57
CA VAL A 255 8.73 -23.92 -32.96
C VAL A 255 7.39 -23.55 -32.36
N TYR A 256 6.38 -23.42 -33.21
CA TYR A 256 5.02 -23.14 -32.81
C TYR A 256 4.26 -24.43 -32.48
N VAL A 257 3.67 -24.52 -31.29
CA VAL A 257 2.94 -25.70 -30.78
C VAL A 257 1.48 -25.33 -30.48
N SER A 258 0.57 -26.32 -30.47
CA SER A 258 -0.84 -26.08 -30.18
C SER A 258 -1.15 -25.84 -28.70
N ASN A 259 -0.35 -26.39 -27.79
CA ASN A 259 -0.56 -26.26 -26.35
C ASN A 259 0.76 -26.06 -25.59
N LEU A 260 0.83 -25.00 -24.76
CA LEU A 260 1.97 -24.69 -23.89
C LEU A 260 1.71 -24.93 -22.41
N SER A 261 0.46 -25.22 -22.03
CA SER A 261 0.03 -25.40 -20.65
C SER A 261 0.58 -26.69 -20.01
N SER A 262 1.26 -27.53 -20.77
CA SER A 262 1.77 -28.84 -20.37
C SER A 262 3.23 -29.09 -20.80
N LEU A 263 4.12 -28.12 -20.57
CA LEU A 263 5.56 -28.34 -20.81
C LEU A 263 6.12 -29.36 -19.81
N THR A 264 6.73 -30.41 -20.33
CA THR A 264 7.38 -31.49 -19.57
C THR A 264 8.90 -31.27 -19.48
N GLN A 265 9.58 -32.01 -18.62
CA GLN A 265 11.03 -31.94 -18.48
C GLN A 265 11.77 -32.22 -19.82
N THR A 266 11.27 -33.18 -20.61
CA THR A 266 11.79 -33.49 -21.94
C THR A 266 11.64 -32.34 -22.92
N ASP A 267 10.62 -31.48 -22.75
CA ASP A 267 10.42 -30.30 -23.59
C ASP A 267 11.41 -29.18 -23.30
N PHE A 268 11.79 -29.02 -22.02
CA PHE A 268 12.84 -28.09 -21.63
C PHE A 268 14.21 -28.55 -22.12
N GLU A 269 14.48 -29.85 -22.02
CA GLU A 269 15.72 -30.47 -22.53
C GLU A 269 15.83 -30.35 -24.06
N PHE A 270 14.74 -30.60 -24.78
CA PHE A 270 14.69 -30.39 -26.24
C PHE A 270 15.02 -28.94 -26.61
N GLN A 271 14.33 -27.98 -25.99
CA GLN A 271 14.55 -26.55 -26.24
C GLN A 271 16.02 -26.15 -26.00
N LYS A 272 16.63 -26.67 -24.92
CA LYS A 272 18.05 -26.43 -24.60
C LYS A 272 18.99 -27.09 -25.60
N ASN A 273 18.81 -28.38 -25.90
CA ASN A 273 19.71 -29.18 -26.74
C ASN A 273 19.76 -28.67 -28.19
N TYR A 274 18.62 -28.19 -28.70
CA TYR A 274 18.50 -27.74 -30.09
C TYR A 274 18.48 -26.21 -30.27
N ASN A 275 18.62 -25.44 -29.18
CA ASN A 275 18.47 -23.98 -29.17
C ASN A 275 17.14 -23.53 -29.82
N ILE A 276 16.05 -24.12 -29.35
CA ILE A 276 14.69 -23.89 -29.83
C ILE A 276 13.86 -23.26 -28.71
N THR A 277 12.95 -22.37 -29.07
CA THR A 277 11.92 -21.84 -28.16
C THR A 277 10.54 -22.26 -28.65
N TYR A 278 9.73 -22.85 -27.76
CA TYR A 278 8.34 -23.14 -28.04
C TYR A 278 7.48 -21.90 -27.85
N LEU A 279 6.62 -21.59 -28.82
CA LEU A 279 5.66 -20.50 -28.76
C LEU A 279 4.25 -20.99 -29.15
N PRO A 280 3.19 -20.36 -28.62
CA PRO A 280 1.83 -20.72 -29.01
C PRO A 280 1.57 -20.18 -30.41
N TYR A 281 0.70 -20.83 -31.15
CA TYR A 281 0.25 -20.33 -32.46
C TYR A 281 -1.17 -19.80 -32.38
N ASN A 282 -1.46 -18.77 -33.19
CA ASN A 282 -2.82 -18.30 -33.40
C ASN A 282 -3.46 -19.13 -34.54
N THR A 283 -4.59 -19.77 -34.24
CA THR A 283 -5.34 -20.62 -35.18
C THR A 283 -5.78 -19.87 -36.44
N ALA A 284 -6.08 -18.57 -36.33
CA ALA A 284 -6.45 -17.70 -37.45
C ALA A 284 -5.34 -17.59 -38.51
N TYR A 285 -4.08 -17.82 -38.14
CA TYR A 285 -2.92 -17.79 -39.05
C TYR A 285 -2.21 -19.13 -39.14
N SER A 286 -2.93 -20.24 -38.97
CA SER A 286 -2.38 -21.60 -38.99
C SER A 286 -1.46 -21.88 -40.19
N ASN A 287 -1.78 -21.38 -41.38
CA ASN A 287 -0.95 -21.52 -42.59
C ASN A 287 0.41 -20.80 -42.49
N TYR A 288 0.47 -19.64 -41.83
CA TYR A 288 1.71 -18.92 -41.60
C TYR A 288 2.62 -19.72 -40.66
N PHE A 289 2.09 -20.16 -39.52
CA PHE A 289 2.87 -20.88 -38.51
C PHE A 289 3.33 -22.26 -38.99
N LYS A 290 2.50 -22.98 -39.76
CA LYS A 290 2.91 -24.21 -40.47
C LYS A 290 4.12 -23.96 -41.38
N LYS A 291 4.09 -22.86 -42.15
CA LYS A 291 5.19 -22.49 -43.05
C LYS A 291 6.45 -22.05 -42.28
N TYR A 292 6.30 -21.33 -41.18
CA TYR A 292 7.43 -20.94 -40.33
C TYR A 292 8.10 -22.18 -39.71
N ASN A 293 7.31 -23.05 -39.07
CA ASN A 293 7.80 -24.31 -38.50
C ASN A 293 8.51 -25.16 -39.54
N LEU A 294 7.99 -25.24 -40.76
CA LEU A 294 8.65 -25.94 -41.86
C LEU A 294 10.08 -25.45 -42.11
N PHE A 295 10.35 -24.14 -42.01
CA PHE A 295 11.71 -23.61 -42.15
C PHE A 295 12.58 -23.98 -40.94
N THR A 296 12.04 -23.91 -39.72
CA THR A 296 12.74 -24.37 -38.52
C THR A 296 13.09 -25.86 -38.61
N PHE A 297 12.15 -26.72 -39.00
CA PHE A 297 12.37 -28.16 -39.16
C PHE A 297 13.42 -28.48 -40.22
N LYS A 298 13.43 -27.76 -41.35
CA LYS A 298 14.50 -27.88 -42.35
C LYS A 298 15.87 -27.50 -41.80
N SER A 299 15.93 -26.46 -40.96
CA SER A 299 17.17 -26.04 -40.29
C SER A 299 17.66 -27.10 -39.30
N LEU A 300 16.74 -27.68 -38.51
CA LEU A 300 17.04 -28.77 -37.60
C LEU A 300 17.52 -30.02 -38.35
N ASN A 301 16.85 -30.43 -39.44
CA ASN A 301 17.30 -31.55 -40.28
C ASN A 301 18.70 -31.32 -40.86
N LYS A 302 19.00 -30.09 -41.30
CA LYS A 302 20.32 -29.77 -41.85
C LYS A 302 21.44 -29.90 -40.81
N LYS A 303 21.16 -29.55 -39.55
CA LYS A 303 22.18 -29.52 -38.48
C LYS A 303 22.25 -30.82 -37.67
N TYR A 304 21.12 -31.47 -37.44
CA TYR A 304 20.96 -32.60 -36.51
C TYR A 304 20.40 -33.87 -37.16
N LYS A 305 20.27 -33.89 -38.50
CA LYS A 305 19.63 -34.99 -39.25
C LYS A 305 18.24 -35.30 -38.69
N THR A 306 17.87 -36.57 -38.54
CA THR A 306 16.53 -37.00 -38.11
C THR A 306 16.39 -37.20 -36.60
N ILE A 307 17.46 -37.03 -35.82
CA ILE A 307 17.50 -37.37 -34.38
C ILE A 307 16.47 -36.56 -33.58
N TRP A 308 16.36 -35.25 -33.85
CA TRP A 308 15.42 -34.36 -33.15
C TRP A 308 13.94 -34.72 -33.38
N GLN A 309 13.59 -35.50 -34.41
CA GLN A 309 12.20 -35.77 -34.77
C GLN A 309 11.49 -36.70 -33.77
N SER A 310 12.24 -37.58 -33.09
CA SER A 310 11.69 -38.40 -32.00
C SER A 310 11.49 -37.60 -30.72
N GLU A 311 12.31 -36.57 -30.48
CA GLU A 311 12.37 -35.80 -29.24
C GLU A 311 11.47 -34.55 -29.23
N ILE A 312 11.15 -34.01 -30.41
CA ILE A 312 10.26 -32.85 -30.52
C ILE A 312 8.82 -33.21 -30.12
N ARG A 313 8.11 -32.25 -29.53
CA ARG A 313 6.69 -32.40 -29.19
C ARG A 313 5.86 -32.72 -30.43
N LYS A 314 4.95 -33.69 -30.29
CA LYS A 314 4.07 -34.15 -31.38
C LYS A 314 2.99 -33.13 -31.74
N ASP A 315 2.69 -32.19 -30.85
CA ASP A 315 1.76 -31.09 -31.09
C ASP A 315 2.39 -29.89 -31.84
N ALA A 316 3.66 -30.02 -32.28
CA ALA A 316 4.31 -29.05 -33.14
C ALA A 316 3.59 -28.94 -34.49
N ILE A 317 3.15 -27.74 -34.81
CA ILE A 317 2.24 -27.50 -35.93
C ILE A 317 2.93 -27.83 -37.25
N GLY A 318 2.35 -28.78 -38.00
CA GLY A 318 2.86 -29.22 -39.31
C GLY A 318 3.96 -30.27 -39.25
N LEU A 319 4.29 -30.82 -38.08
CA LEU A 319 5.32 -31.85 -37.90
C LEU A 319 4.97 -33.15 -38.65
N ASP A 320 3.74 -33.65 -38.52
CA ASP A 320 3.31 -34.90 -39.15
C ASP A 320 3.46 -34.85 -40.68
N ASN A 321 3.15 -33.70 -41.28
CA ASN A 321 3.29 -33.48 -42.72
C ASN A 321 4.75 -33.36 -43.17
N PHE A 322 5.66 -33.02 -42.26
CA PHE A 322 7.08 -32.88 -42.53
C PHE A 322 7.80 -34.23 -42.45
N ILE A 323 7.50 -35.06 -41.44
CA ILE A 323 8.15 -36.36 -41.24
C ILE A 323 7.71 -37.38 -42.32
N LYS A 324 6.49 -37.24 -42.85
CA LYS A 324 5.98 -38.10 -43.94
C LYS A 324 6.61 -37.84 -45.32
N LYS A 325 7.46 -36.82 -45.47
CA LYS A 325 8.06 -36.37 -46.74
C LYS A 325 9.56 -36.62 -46.78
#